data_AF-A0A7S0WNH9-F1
#
_entry.id   AF-A0A7S0WNH9-F1
#
_cell.length_a   1.000
_cell.length_b   1.000
_cell.length_c   1.000
_cell.angle_alpha   90.00
_cell.angle_beta   90.00
_cell.angle_gamma   90.00
#
_symmetry.space_group_name_H-M   'P 1'
#
loop_
_entity.id
_entity.type
_entity.pdbx_description
1 polymer ?
#
loop_
_entity_poly.entity_id
_entity_poly.type
_entity_poly.pdbx_seq_one_letter_code
_entity_poly.pdbx_strand_id
1 'polypeptide(L)'
;MSPVDRLVSQLPESIVRRVLDKGSDARVANELHDVLVKDPLFTQYIDQLCSHDIQGVAKNLQDANAAKEKGNRAFAKEKFEDAAVHFTESLSLLDSNDEKNRRTTAILYANRAACLLRMPSGGGPRLASADASRAIRADPSYTKGWVRRAAAREKLGQTLAAAAA
;
A
#
# COMPACT_ATOMS: atom_id res chain seq x y z
N MET A 1 -19.31 -17.82 6.04
CA MET A 1 -18.21 -17.55 6.99
C MET A 1 -17.25 -16.56 6.35
N SER A 2 -16.98 -15.44 7.02
CA SER A 2 -16.02 -14.45 6.55
C SER A 2 -14.58 -15.00 6.69
N PRO A 3 -13.60 -14.47 5.92
CA PRO A 3 -12.19 -14.81 6.10
C PRO A 3 -11.69 -14.59 7.54
N VAL A 4 -12.25 -13.60 8.25
CA VAL A 4 -11.94 -13.31 9.65
C VAL A 4 -12.44 -14.43 10.56
N ASP A 5 -13.65 -14.92 10.35
CA ASP A 5 -14.21 -16.02 11.15
C ASP A 5 -13.39 -17.31 11.00
N ARG A 6 -12.85 -17.57 9.80
CA ARG A 6 -11.95 -18.70 9.56
C ARG A 6 -10.62 -18.54 10.30
N LEU A 7 -10.02 -17.36 10.27
CA LEU A 7 -8.78 -17.09 10.99
C LEU A 7 -8.97 -17.23 12.52
N VAL A 8 -10.05 -16.66 13.06
CA VAL A 8 -10.38 -16.74 14.49
C VAL A 8 -10.62 -18.18 14.94
N SER A 9 -11.24 -19.01 14.09
CA SER A 9 -11.51 -20.42 14.40
C SER A 9 -10.26 -21.31 14.51
N GLN A 10 -9.12 -20.84 13.99
CA GLN A 10 -7.84 -21.56 13.98
C GLN A 10 -6.90 -21.09 15.11
N LEU A 11 -7.28 -20.07 15.87
CA LEU A 11 -6.49 -19.58 16.99
C LEU A 11 -6.81 -20.38 18.27
N PRO A 12 -5.81 -20.65 19.13
CA PRO A 12 -6.05 -21.22 20.45
C PRO A 12 -7.10 -20.42 21.25
N GLU A 13 -8.00 -21.10 21.97
CA GLU A 13 -9.11 -20.46 22.72
C GLU A 13 -8.65 -19.34 23.67
N SER A 14 -7.43 -19.45 24.21
CA SER A 14 -6.81 -18.45 25.09
C SER A 14 -6.59 -17.11 24.40
N ILE A 15 -6.32 -17.11 23.09
CA ILE A 15 -6.13 -15.94 22.25
C ILE A 15 -7.49 -15.41 21.79
N VAL A 16 -8.38 -16.31 21.35
CA VAL A 16 -9.74 -15.95 20.89
C VAL A 16 -10.51 -15.21 21.97
N ARG A 17 -10.48 -15.69 23.23
CA ARG A 17 -11.13 -14.99 24.36
C ARG A 17 -10.57 -13.59 24.60
N ARG A 18 -9.27 -13.36 24.40
CA ARG A 18 -8.65 -12.04 24.64
C ARG A 18 -8.84 -11.06 23.48
N VAL A 19 -8.88 -11.57 22.24
CA VAL A 19 -9.11 -10.76 21.03
C VAL A 19 -10.55 -10.26 20.96
N LEU A 20 -11.53 -11.08 21.38
CA LEU A 20 -12.95 -10.72 21.35
C LEU A 20 -13.37 -9.76 22.48
N ASP A 21 -12.71 -9.79 23.63
CA ASP A 21 -13.08 -8.96 24.80
C ASP A 21 -12.52 -7.52 24.78
N LYS A 22 -11.48 -7.22 23.98
CA LYS A 22 -10.70 -5.97 24.13
C LYS A 22 -10.52 -5.17 22.85
N GLY A 23 -11.62 -4.92 22.12
CA GLY A 23 -11.65 -4.15 20.87
C GLY A 23 -10.46 -3.21 20.63
N SER A 24 -9.70 -3.48 19.56
CA SER A 24 -8.66 -2.62 18.98
C SER A 24 -7.61 -2.00 19.94
N ASP A 25 -7.21 -2.68 21.01
CA ASP A 25 -6.14 -2.19 21.89
C ASP A 25 -4.75 -2.66 21.42
N ALA A 26 -3.77 -1.75 21.34
CA ALA A 26 -2.40 -2.03 20.87
C ALA A 26 -1.69 -3.13 21.69
N ARG A 27 -2.17 -3.39 22.91
CA ARG A 27 -1.73 -4.50 23.76
C ARG A 27 -2.04 -5.88 23.17
N VAL A 28 -3.17 -6.02 22.47
CA VAL A 28 -3.57 -7.28 21.82
C VAL A 28 -2.64 -7.60 20.65
N ALA A 29 -2.23 -6.59 19.88
CA ALA A 29 -1.27 -6.75 18.79
C ALA A 29 0.12 -7.19 19.31
N ASN A 30 0.57 -6.63 20.42
CA ASN A 30 1.86 -7.01 21.04
C ASN A 30 1.81 -8.41 21.66
N GLU A 31 0.71 -8.81 22.32
CA GLU A 31 0.56 -10.17 22.83
C GLU A 31 0.43 -11.20 21.70
N LEU A 32 -0.29 -10.88 20.62
CA LEU A 32 -0.33 -11.72 19.43
C LEU A 32 1.05 -11.88 18.80
N HIS A 33 1.79 -10.78 18.69
CA HIS A 33 3.18 -10.83 18.22
C HIS A 33 4.04 -11.74 19.11
N ASP A 34 3.95 -11.60 20.43
CA ASP A 34 4.71 -12.43 21.37
C ASP A 34 4.35 -13.91 21.32
N VAL A 35 3.08 -14.24 21.07
CA VAL A 35 2.64 -15.63 20.92
C VAL A 35 3.10 -16.20 19.59
N LEU A 36 2.94 -15.45 18.49
CA LEU A 36 3.31 -15.91 17.15
C LEU A 36 4.82 -16.10 17.01
N VAL A 37 5.65 -15.18 17.52
CA VAL A 37 7.12 -15.27 17.45
C VAL A 37 7.68 -16.40 18.31
N LYS A 38 6.94 -16.87 19.33
CA LYS A 38 7.34 -18.01 20.16
C LYS A 38 6.88 -19.35 19.61
N ASP A 39 5.97 -19.35 18.63
CA ASP A 39 5.52 -20.58 17.98
C ASP A 39 6.59 -21.05 16.97
N PRO A 40 7.22 -22.22 17.19
CA PRO A 40 8.27 -22.71 16.31
C PRO A 40 7.79 -23.03 14.90
N LEU A 41 6.51 -23.41 14.71
CA LEU A 41 5.94 -23.66 13.40
C LEU A 41 5.65 -22.35 12.65
N PHE A 42 5.17 -21.33 13.34
CA PHE A 42 5.01 -20.00 12.75
C PHE A 42 6.36 -19.42 12.34
N THR A 43 7.35 -19.51 13.23
CA THR A 43 8.72 -19.04 12.96
C THR A 43 9.34 -19.83 11.81
N GLN A 44 9.20 -21.16 11.80
CA GLN A 44 9.65 -22.01 10.71
C GLN A 44 8.94 -21.70 9.38
N TYR A 45 7.64 -21.36 9.40
CA TYR A 45 6.89 -20.99 8.21
C TYR A 45 7.31 -19.63 7.66
N ILE A 46 7.51 -18.64 8.54
CA ILE A 46 8.08 -17.34 8.17
C ILE A 46 9.50 -17.51 7.64
N ASP A 47 10.35 -18.29 8.31
CA ASP A 47 11.69 -18.62 7.84
C ASP A 47 11.64 -19.37 6.51
N GLN A 48 10.70 -20.29 6.29
CA GLN A 48 10.51 -20.94 5.00
C GLN A 48 10.07 -19.97 3.91
N LEU A 49 9.17 -19.04 4.21
CA LEU A 49 8.75 -17.96 3.30
C LEU A 49 9.86 -16.96 3.00
N CYS A 50 10.79 -16.75 3.94
CA CYS A 50 11.93 -15.85 3.80
C CYS A 50 13.18 -16.55 3.23
N SER A 51 13.32 -17.87 3.39
CA SER A 51 14.46 -18.69 2.94
C SER A 51 14.25 -19.35 1.59
N HIS A 52 12.99 -19.60 1.20
CA HIS A 52 12.68 -19.55 -0.21
C HIS A 52 12.90 -18.09 -0.57
N ASP A 53 13.90 -17.82 -1.41
CA ASP A 53 13.78 -16.69 -2.33
C ASP A 53 12.33 -16.76 -2.81
N ILE A 54 11.49 -15.79 -2.45
CA ILE A 54 10.19 -15.70 -3.07
C ILE A 54 10.53 -15.42 -4.53
N GLN A 55 10.67 -16.49 -5.32
CA GLN A 55 11.05 -16.48 -6.73
C GLN A 55 9.99 -15.74 -7.59
N GLY A 56 8.97 -15.14 -6.97
CA GLY A 56 7.98 -14.27 -7.57
C GLY A 56 8.15 -12.76 -7.28
N VAL A 57 9.11 -12.33 -6.45
CA VAL A 57 9.51 -10.91 -6.33
C VAL A 57 10.90 -10.72 -6.92
N ALA A 58 11.13 -11.35 -8.09
CA ALA A 58 12.26 -10.96 -8.91
C ALA A 58 12.09 -9.48 -9.26
N LYS A 59 12.99 -8.65 -8.71
CA LYS A 59 13.09 -7.21 -8.97
C LYS A 59 13.41 -7.01 -10.46
N ASN A 60 12.40 -7.04 -11.31
CA ASN A 60 12.57 -6.84 -12.74
C ASN A 60 12.26 -5.38 -13.10
N LEU A 61 13.32 -4.56 -13.12
CA LEU A 61 13.22 -3.15 -13.48
C LEU A 61 12.65 -2.96 -14.91
N GLN A 62 12.89 -3.90 -15.83
CA GLN A 62 12.29 -3.85 -17.16
C GLN A 62 10.77 -4.06 -17.08
N ASP A 63 10.31 -5.08 -16.35
CA ASP A 63 8.87 -5.33 -16.18
C ASP A 63 8.19 -4.18 -15.42
N ALA A 64 8.84 -3.63 -14.39
CA ALA A 64 8.35 -2.47 -13.68
C ALA A 64 8.15 -1.27 -14.62
N ASN A 65 9.11 -1.03 -15.51
CA ASN A 65 9.01 0.03 -16.52
C ASN A 65 7.93 -0.28 -17.57
N ALA A 66 7.81 -1.52 -18.02
CA ALA A 66 6.77 -1.93 -18.96
C ALA A 66 5.36 -1.75 -18.37
N ALA A 67 5.17 -2.12 -17.09
CA ALA A 67 3.92 -1.89 -16.35
C ALA A 67 3.63 -0.39 -16.19
N LYS A 68 4.64 0.43 -15.85
CA LYS A 68 4.52 1.90 -15.80
C LYS A 68 4.05 2.46 -17.14
N GLU A 69 4.61 2.01 -18.25
CA GLU A 69 4.20 2.44 -19.59
C GLU A 69 2.79 1.99 -19.96
N LYS A 70 2.39 0.76 -19.61
CA LYS A 70 0.98 0.30 -19.74
C LYS A 70 0.04 1.22 -18.96
N GLY A 71 0.39 1.56 -17.72
CA GLY A 71 -0.36 2.50 -16.90
C GLY A 71 -0.48 3.89 -17.54
N ASN A 72 0.62 4.43 -18.07
CA ASN A 72 0.60 5.72 -18.78
C ASN A 72 -0.28 5.68 -20.03
N ARG A 73 -0.23 4.59 -20.82
CA ARG A 73 -1.10 4.41 -22.00
C ARG A 73 -2.58 4.32 -21.62
N ALA A 74 -2.90 3.59 -20.55
CA ALA A 74 -4.28 3.51 -20.04
C ALA A 74 -4.76 4.87 -19.53
N PHE A 75 -3.90 5.60 -18.80
CA PHE A 75 -4.20 6.94 -18.30
C PHE A 75 -4.51 7.93 -19.43
N ALA A 76 -3.72 7.89 -20.51
CA ALA A 76 -3.93 8.74 -21.68
C ALA A 76 -5.25 8.44 -22.42
N LYS A 77 -5.76 7.21 -22.29
CA LYS A 77 -7.06 6.77 -22.82
C LYS A 77 -8.21 6.98 -21.83
N GLU A 78 -7.95 7.68 -20.72
CA GLU A 78 -8.90 7.93 -19.62
C GLU A 78 -9.46 6.66 -18.94
N LYS A 79 -8.75 5.53 -19.08
CA LYS A 79 -9.06 4.28 -18.39
C LYS A 79 -8.37 4.27 -17.02
N PHE A 80 -8.92 5.00 -16.05
CA PHE A 80 -8.24 5.27 -14.78
C PHE A 80 -8.11 4.04 -13.88
N GLU A 81 -9.10 3.15 -13.91
CA GLU A 81 -9.10 1.87 -13.20
C GLU A 81 -7.94 1.00 -13.71
N ASP A 82 -7.87 0.77 -15.03
CA ASP A 82 -6.79 -0.01 -15.66
C ASP A 82 -5.42 0.61 -15.40
N ALA A 83 -5.32 1.95 -15.49
CA ALA A 83 -4.09 2.66 -15.22
C ALA A 83 -3.62 2.45 -13.77
N ALA A 84 -4.54 2.51 -12.80
CA ALA A 84 -4.23 2.28 -11.39
C ALA A 84 -3.75 0.85 -11.11
N VAL A 85 -4.30 -0.14 -11.81
CA VAL A 85 -3.85 -1.55 -11.74
C VAL A 85 -2.40 -1.66 -12.22
N HIS A 86 -2.08 -1.13 -13.40
CA HIS A 86 -0.71 -1.20 -13.94
C HIS A 86 0.31 -0.40 -13.14
N PHE A 87 -0.07 0.75 -12.55
CA PHE A 87 0.83 1.45 -11.62
C PHE A 87 1.05 0.65 -10.32
N THR A 88 0.06 -0.10 -9.87
CA THR A 88 0.20 -0.99 -8.70
C THR A 88 1.12 -2.17 -9.00
N GLU A 89 0.97 -2.79 -10.17
CA GLU A 89 1.86 -3.83 -10.70
C GLU A 89 3.30 -3.31 -10.76
N SER A 90 3.52 -2.13 -11.35
CA SER A 90 4.83 -1.49 -11.40
C SER A 90 5.44 -1.26 -10.01
N LEU A 91 4.65 -0.78 -9.04
CA LEU A 91 5.10 -0.59 -7.65
C LEU A 91 5.48 -1.91 -6.98
N SER A 92 4.78 -3.01 -7.28
CA SER A 92 5.07 -4.32 -6.68
C SER A 92 6.38 -4.96 -7.17
N LEU A 93 6.88 -4.48 -8.32
CA LEU A 93 8.12 -4.96 -8.96
C LEU A 93 9.35 -4.12 -8.56
N LEU A 94 9.15 -3.00 -7.85
CA LEU A 94 10.23 -2.14 -7.36
C LEU A 94 10.58 -2.47 -5.91
N ASP A 95 11.88 -2.44 -5.61
CA ASP A 95 12.33 -2.41 -4.23
C ASP A 95 12.09 -1.02 -3.64
N SER A 96 11.19 -0.93 -2.65
CA SER A 96 10.89 0.32 -1.96
C SER A 96 12.02 0.83 -1.07
N ASN A 97 13.02 0.00 -0.76
CA ASN A 97 14.19 0.37 0.04
C ASN A 97 15.40 0.80 -0.82
N ASP A 98 15.35 0.56 -2.14
CA ASP A 98 16.40 1.01 -3.05
C ASP A 98 16.21 2.51 -3.38
N GLU A 99 16.97 3.38 -2.71
CA GLU A 99 17.97 4.11 -3.48
C GLU A 99 17.51 4.82 -4.78
N LYS A 100 17.80 4.07 -5.83
CA LYS A 100 17.66 4.43 -7.24
C LYS A 100 16.19 4.46 -7.67
N ASN A 101 15.32 3.77 -6.94
CA ASN A 101 13.90 3.66 -7.26
C ASN A 101 13.06 4.78 -6.63
N ARG A 102 13.57 5.52 -5.64
CA ARG A 102 12.83 6.62 -4.97
C ARG A 102 12.02 7.49 -5.92
N ARG A 103 12.68 8.01 -6.95
CA ARG A 103 12.05 8.91 -7.94
C ARG A 103 10.94 8.20 -8.71
N THR A 104 11.20 6.97 -9.16
CA THR A 104 10.22 6.16 -9.91
C THR A 104 9.02 5.80 -9.03
N THR A 105 9.27 5.37 -7.80
CA THR A 105 8.26 5.09 -6.78
C THR A 105 7.38 6.31 -6.52
N ALA A 106 7.98 7.50 -6.37
CA ALA A 106 7.24 8.74 -6.20
C ALA A 106 6.36 9.08 -7.41
N ILE A 107 6.87 8.89 -8.63
CA ILE A 107 6.12 9.06 -9.88
C ILE A 107 4.91 8.14 -9.92
N LEU A 108 5.09 6.85 -9.63
CA LEU A 108 4.03 5.85 -9.68
C LEU A 108 2.91 6.15 -8.67
N TYR A 109 3.26 6.47 -7.43
CA TYR A 109 2.26 6.87 -6.42
C TYR A 109 1.50 8.14 -6.83
N ALA A 110 2.17 9.17 -7.35
CA ALA A 110 1.47 10.38 -7.78
C ALA A 110 0.57 10.15 -9.01
N ASN A 111 0.97 9.26 -9.92
CA ASN A 111 0.17 8.88 -11.08
C ASN A 111 -1.06 8.07 -10.67
N ARG A 112 -0.90 7.10 -9.75
CA ARG A 112 -2.03 6.35 -9.20
C ARG A 112 -2.97 7.26 -8.40
N ALA A 113 -2.45 8.23 -7.64
CA ALA A 113 -3.25 9.28 -7.00
C ALA A 113 -4.04 10.10 -8.04
N ALA A 114 -3.46 10.41 -9.20
CA ALA A 114 -4.17 11.08 -10.28
C ALA A 114 -5.33 10.25 -10.82
N CYS A 115 -5.15 8.93 -11.00
CA CYS A 115 -6.25 8.02 -11.37
C CYS A 115 -7.37 8.07 -10.33
N LEU A 116 -7.00 7.91 -9.05
CA LEU A 116 -7.93 7.90 -7.92
C LEU A 116 -8.78 9.18 -7.81
N LEU A 117 -8.25 10.33 -8.21
CA LEU A 117 -8.99 11.60 -8.24
C LEU A 117 -9.96 11.74 -9.42
N ARG A 118 -9.76 10.97 -10.50
CA ARG A 118 -10.60 10.99 -11.71
C ARG A 118 -11.63 9.87 -11.73
N MET A 119 -11.48 8.84 -10.90
CA MET A 119 -12.47 7.76 -10.75
C MET A 119 -13.76 8.28 -10.08
N PRO A 120 -14.95 7.83 -10.52
CA PRO A 120 -16.24 8.30 -10.01
C PRO A 120 -16.63 7.74 -8.63
N SER A 121 -15.84 6.81 -8.06
CA SER A 121 -16.16 6.14 -6.79
C SER A 121 -15.91 7.04 -5.56
N GLY A 122 -16.84 7.02 -4.60
CA GLY A 122 -16.88 7.89 -3.41
C GLY A 122 -15.74 7.77 -2.38
N GLY A 123 -14.69 7.00 -2.68
CA GLY A 123 -13.49 6.83 -1.84
C GLY A 123 -12.20 7.39 -2.45
N GLY A 124 -12.22 7.82 -3.72
CA GLY A 124 -11.05 8.22 -4.50
C GLY A 124 -10.16 9.28 -3.81
N PRO A 125 -10.71 10.40 -3.30
CA PRO A 125 -9.90 11.47 -2.70
C PRO A 125 -9.10 11.04 -1.45
N ARG A 126 -9.65 10.19 -0.58
CA ARG A 126 -8.93 9.68 0.60
C ARG A 126 -7.74 8.81 0.19
N LEU A 127 -7.95 7.90 -0.75
CA LEU A 127 -6.89 7.03 -1.27
C LEU A 127 -5.83 7.84 -2.03
N ALA A 128 -6.25 8.83 -2.82
CA ALA A 128 -5.34 9.73 -3.53
C ALA A 128 -4.46 10.54 -2.57
N SER A 129 -5.01 11.02 -1.46
CA SER A 129 -4.24 11.72 -0.42
C SER A 129 -3.18 10.82 0.22
N ALA A 130 -3.53 9.56 0.49
CA ALA A 130 -2.60 8.57 1.02
C ALA A 130 -1.45 8.26 0.05
N ASP A 131 -1.77 8.03 -1.23
CA ASP A 131 -0.76 7.80 -2.26
C ASP A 131 0.10 9.03 -2.53
N ALA A 132 -0.49 10.23 -2.58
CA ALA A 132 0.28 11.46 -2.72
C ALA A 132 1.25 11.68 -1.54
N SER A 133 0.84 11.30 -0.33
CA SER A 133 1.72 11.33 0.84
C SER A 133 2.85 10.29 0.76
N ARG A 134 2.60 9.12 0.19
CA ARG A 134 3.67 8.14 -0.11
C ARG A 134 4.63 8.67 -1.17
N ALA A 135 4.13 9.35 -2.20
CA ALA A 135 4.97 9.97 -3.22
C ALA A 135 5.93 11.00 -2.63
N ILE A 136 5.44 11.87 -1.74
CA ILE A 136 6.25 12.87 -1.03
C ILE A 136 7.30 12.21 -0.13
N ARG A 137 6.93 11.15 0.61
CA ARG A 137 7.90 10.41 1.43
C ARG A 137 8.98 9.73 0.60
N ALA A 138 8.62 9.19 -0.57
CA ALA A 138 9.56 8.54 -1.47
C ALA A 138 10.51 9.55 -2.12
N ASP A 139 10.01 10.71 -2.55
CA ASP A 139 10.84 11.80 -3.07
C ASP A 139 10.18 13.17 -2.81
N PRO A 140 10.63 13.91 -1.77
CA PRO A 140 10.09 15.22 -1.44
C PRO A 140 10.26 16.27 -2.55
N SER A 141 11.26 16.11 -3.42
CA SER A 141 11.51 17.01 -4.56
C SER A 141 10.49 16.84 -5.70
N TYR A 142 9.70 15.76 -5.67
CA TYR A 142 8.71 15.51 -6.71
C TYR A 142 7.43 16.32 -6.48
N THR A 143 7.42 17.53 -7.02
CA THR A 143 6.34 18.52 -6.84
C THR A 143 4.93 18.00 -7.16
N LYS A 144 4.81 17.07 -8.12
CA LYS A 144 3.51 16.47 -8.47
C LYS A 144 2.87 15.72 -7.30
N GLY A 145 3.66 15.14 -6.38
CA GLY A 145 3.13 14.54 -5.16
C GLY A 145 2.37 15.56 -4.29
N TRP A 146 2.97 16.73 -4.06
CA TRP A 146 2.36 17.84 -3.33
C TRP A 146 1.08 18.35 -4.00
N VAL A 147 1.11 18.56 -5.31
CA VAL A 147 -0.06 19.01 -6.09
C VAL A 147 -1.22 18.01 -5.97
N ARG A 148 -0.95 16.71 -6.05
CA ARG A 148 -1.99 15.67 -5.92
C ARG A 148 -2.55 15.61 -4.50
N ARG A 149 -1.72 15.79 -3.48
CA ARG A 149 -2.18 15.84 -2.08
C ARG A 149 -3.08 17.05 -1.83
N ALA A 150 -2.73 18.21 -2.36
CA ALA A 150 -3.55 19.42 -2.28
C ALA A 150 -4.93 19.20 -2.94
N ALA A 151 -4.96 18.72 -4.18
CA ALA A 151 -6.20 18.42 -4.90
C ALA A 151 -7.08 17.37 -4.19
N ALA A 152 -6.44 16.37 -3.57
CA ALA A 152 -7.16 15.37 -2.78
C ALA A 152 -7.79 15.96 -1.51
N ARG A 153 -7.03 16.81 -0.78
CA ARG A 153 -7.52 17.52 0.41
C ARG A 153 -8.65 18.49 0.07
N GLU A 154 -8.55 19.19 -1.06
CA GLU A 154 -9.59 20.09 -1.56
C GLU A 154 -10.91 19.32 -1.77
N LYS A 155 -10.89 18.19 -2.49
CA LYS A 155 -12.06 17.33 -2.67
C LYS A 155 -12.62 16.74 -1.36
N LEU A 156 -11.82 16.71 -0.30
CA LEU A 156 -12.23 16.28 1.04
C LEU A 156 -12.71 17.44 1.93
N GLY A 157 -12.69 18.69 1.44
CA GLY A 157 -13.02 19.88 2.25
C GLY A 157 -11.96 20.23 3.30
N GLN A 158 -10.73 19.72 3.14
CA GLN A 158 -9.62 19.88 4.09
C GLN A 158 -8.66 21.03 3.69
N THR A 159 -9.20 22.11 3.15
CA THR A 159 -8.44 23.20 2.50
C THR A 159 -7.61 24.05 3.48
N LEU A 160 -8.02 24.17 4.75
CA LEU A 160 -7.30 24.96 5.76
C LEU A 160 -6.01 24.29 6.27
N ALA A 161 -5.85 22.98 6.09
CA ALA A 161 -4.63 22.25 6.47
C ALA A 161 -3.61 22.12 5.31
N ALA A 162 -3.88 22.73 4.15
CA ALA A 162 -3.00 22.64 2.99
C ALA A 162 -1.67 23.40 3.15
N ALA A 163 -1.57 24.32 4.11
CA ALA A 163 -0.39 25.16 4.36
C ALA A 163 0.59 24.60 5.39
N ALA A 164 0.28 23.49 6.08
CA ALA A 164 1.14 22.93 7.13
C ALA A 164 1.53 21.47 6.85
N ALA A 165 2.84 21.22 6.97
CA ALA A 165 3.57 19.95 6.90
C ALA A 165 3.84 19.37 5.50
#